data_AF-A0A0M8YDL2-F1
#
_entry.id   AF-A0A0M8YDL2-F1
#
_cell.length_a   1.000
_cell.length_b   1.000
_cell.length_c   1.000
_cell.angle_alpha   90.00
_cell.angle_beta   90.00
_cell.angle_gamma   90.00
#
_symmetry.space_group_name_H-M   'P 1'
#
loop_
_entity.id
_entity.type
_entity.pdbx_description
1 polymer ?
#
loop_
_entity_poly.entity_id
_entity_poly.type
_entity_poly.pdbx_seq_one_letter_code
_entity_poly.pdbx_strand_id
1 'polypeptide(L)'
;MADPRPGGAFSTETFSLVAAFLLVLTMLSGRLVELFATVVSIGEQQVAAAQVAQLNTQIVTSGAMALITVLFAVLALVLAGPGTRDWSRWTATATLITGLLFLAVAVATYVMVPVGVQQPPMLPTG
;
A
#
# COMPACT_ATOMS: atom_id res chain seq x y z
N MET A 1 -29.93 5.14 -30.04
CA MET A 1 -28.66 5.10 -29.30
C MET A 1 -29.01 5.35 -27.84
N ALA A 2 -28.82 4.38 -26.95
CA ALA A 2 -29.10 4.58 -25.54
C ALA A 2 -27.97 5.42 -24.94
N ASP A 3 -28.29 6.58 -24.37
CA ASP A 3 -27.30 7.37 -23.62
C ASP A 3 -26.67 6.50 -22.52
N PRO A 4 -25.35 6.61 -22.29
CA PRO A 4 -24.71 5.92 -21.18
C PRO A 4 -25.40 6.36 -19.89
N ARG A 5 -26.13 5.45 -19.24
CA ARG A 5 -26.77 5.75 -17.96
C ARG A 5 -25.67 6.15 -16.98
N PRO A 6 -25.76 7.33 -16.32
CA PRO A 6 -24.81 7.70 -15.30
C PRO A 6 -24.81 6.61 -14.23
N GLY A 7 -23.64 6.05 -13.95
CA GLY A 7 -23.46 5.03 -12.93
C GLY A 7 -23.95 5.52 -11.57
N GLY A 8 -24.63 4.65 -10.83
CA GLY A 8 -25.09 4.95 -9.46
C GLY A 8 -23.94 5.08 -8.45
N ALA A 9 -24.26 5.25 -7.17
CA ALA A 9 -23.27 5.40 -6.09
C ALA A 9 -22.26 4.24 -5.97
N PHE A 10 -22.60 3.05 -6.46
CA PHE A 10 -21.72 1.88 -6.55
C PHE A 10 -21.28 1.61 -7.99
N SER A 11 -20.77 2.64 -8.65
CA SER A 11 -20.31 2.57 -10.05
C SER A 11 -18.80 2.45 -10.16
N THR A 12 -18.33 2.04 -11.33
CA THR A 12 -16.91 2.05 -11.70
C THR A 12 -16.27 3.41 -11.47
N GLU A 13 -16.97 4.49 -11.79
CA GLU A 13 -16.49 5.87 -11.59
C GLU A 13 -16.21 6.15 -10.11
N THR A 14 -17.14 5.79 -9.22
CA THR A 14 -16.97 6.00 -7.78
C THR A 14 -15.80 5.18 -7.24
N PHE A 15 -15.75 3.88 -7.54
CA PHE A 15 -14.66 3.03 -7.06
C PHE A 15 -13.29 3.44 -7.62
N SER A 16 -13.24 3.89 -8.87
CA SER A 16 -12.01 4.41 -9.48
C SER A 16 -11.52 5.68 -8.77
N LEU A 17 -12.41 6.59 -8.40
CA LEU A 17 -12.05 7.83 -7.69
C LEU A 17 -11.62 7.53 -6.25
N VAL A 18 -12.31 6.63 -5.55
CA VAL A 18 -11.93 6.19 -4.21
C VAL A 18 -10.56 5.54 -4.23
N ALA A 19 -10.31 4.62 -5.16
CA ALA A 19 -9.01 3.99 -5.33
C ALA A 19 -7.91 5.04 -5.60
N ALA A 20 -8.14 5.97 -6.52
CA ALA A 20 -7.19 7.02 -6.84
C ALA A 20 -6.89 7.91 -5.62
N PHE A 21 -7.91 8.25 -4.84
CA PHE A 21 -7.75 9.05 -3.62
C PHE A 21 -6.95 8.30 -2.55
N LEU A 22 -7.23 7.02 -2.32
CA LEU A 22 -6.47 6.19 -1.39
C LEU A 22 -5.00 6.05 -1.82
N LEU A 23 -4.75 5.95 -3.13
CA LEU A 23 -3.38 5.95 -3.67
C LEU A 23 -2.69 7.28 -3.38
N VAL A 24 -3.35 8.42 -3.62
CA VAL A 24 -2.79 9.74 -3.33
C VAL A 24 -2.44 9.87 -1.84
N LEU A 25 -3.32 9.43 -0.93
CA LEU A 25 -3.03 9.42 0.50
C LEU A 25 -1.81 8.55 0.83
N THR A 26 -1.70 7.39 0.19
CA THR A 26 -0.55 6.48 0.36
C THR A 26 0.74 7.15 -0.11
N MET A 27 0.72 7.82 -1.25
CA MET A 27 1.87 8.53 -1.80
C MET A 27 2.30 9.72 -0.93
N LEU A 28 1.34 10.53 -0.49
CA LEU A 28 1.59 11.70 0.36
C LEU A 28 2.12 11.31 1.74
N SER A 29 1.76 10.14 2.23
CA SER A 29 2.29 9.65 3.50
C SER A 29 3.79 9.38 3.45
N GLY A 30 4.35 8.95 2.30
CA GLY A 30 5.78 8.66 2.11
C GLY A 30 6.34 7.49 2.95
N ARG A 31 5.59 7.04 3.97
CA ARG A 31 6.05 6.09 5.00
C ARG A 31 6.60 4.80 4.46
N LEU A 32 5.98 4.24 3.42
CA LEU A 32 6.39 2.95 2.90
C LEU A 32 7.78 3.01 2.24
N VAL A 33 8.09 4.14 1.59
CA VAL A 33 9.40 4.40 0.99
C VAL A 33 10.44 4.70 2.07
N GLU A 34 10.08 5.46 3.10
CA GLU A 34 10.94 5.71 4.27
C GLU A 34 11.30 4.41 4.99
N LEU A 35 10.31 3.54 5.22
CA LEU A 35 10.50 2.22 5.85
C LEU A 35 11.39 1.33 4.99
N PHE A 36 11.19 1.31 3.68
CA PHE A 36 12.05 0.58 2.76
C PHE A 36 13.50 1.07 2.85
N ALA A 37 13.73 2.38 2.75
CA ALA A 37 15.07 2.95 2.87
C ALA A 37 15.71 2.64 4.23
N THR A 38 14.92 2.69 5.30
CA THR A 38 15.37 2.34 6.66
C THR A 38 15.83 0.89 6.73
N VAL A 39 15.01 -0.06 6.29
CA VAL A 39 15.34 -1.49 6.31
C VAL A 39 16.57 -1.78 5.45
N VAL A 40 16.66 -1.19 4.26
CA VAL A 40 17.85 -1.33 3.39
C VAL A 40 19.10 -0.76 4.05
N SER A 41 18.99 0.37 4.75
CA SER A 41 20.14 1.00 5.44
C SER A 41 20.65 0.20 6.65
N ILE A 42 19.75 -0.53 7.33
CA ILE A 42 20.10 -1.40 8.46
C ILE A 42 20.95 -2.58 7.97
N GLY A 43 20.65 -3.14 6.79
CA GLY A 43 21.40 -4.27 6.24
C GLY A 43 21.45 -5.48 7.19
N GLU A 44 22.65 -5.97 7.49
CA GLU A 44 22.87 -7.11 8.41
C GLU A 44 23.14 -6.69 9.87
N GLN A 45 22.87 -5.43 10.23
CA GLN A 45 23.06 -4.99 11.62
C GLN A 45 22.09 -5.73 12.56
N GLN A 46 22.59 -6.06 13.75
CA GLN A 46 21.77 -6.67 14.79
C GLN A 46 20.82 -5.63 15.38
N VAL A 47 19.52 -5.84 15.19
CA VAL A 47 18.45 -4.96 15.69
C VAL A 47 17.73 -5.64 16.85
N ALA A 48 17.31 -4.85 17.84
CA ALA A 48 16.52 -5.35 18.96
C ALA A 48 15.20 -5.98 18.48
N ALA A 49 14.82 -7.14 19.03
CA ALA A 49 13.57 -7.82 18.65
C ALA A 49 12.31 -6.93 18.81
N ALA A 50 12.28 -6.04 19.81
CA ALA A 50 11.18 -5.09 19.99
C ALA A 50 11.09 -4.08 18.84
N GLN A 51 12.23 -3.59 18.34
CA GLN A 51 12.28 -2.65 17.22
C GLN A 51 11.88 -3.33 15.90
N VAL A 52 12.28 -4.60 15.71
CA VAL A 52 11.83 -5.43 14.57
C VAL A 52 10.31 -5.61 14.58
N ALA A 53 9.71 -5.92 15.74
CA ALA A 53 8.27 -6.05 15.86
C ALA A 53 7.52 -4.74 15.53
N GLN A 54 8.07 -3.61 15.96
CA GLN A 54 7.52 -2.29 15.64
C GLN A 54 7.62 -1.98 14.14
N LEU A 55 8.78 -2.24 13.51
CA LEU A 55 8.97 -2.08 12.06
C LEU A 55 7.98 -2.95 11.28
N ASN A 56 7.85 -4.23 11.63
CA ASN A 56 6.90 -5.14 11.00
C ASN A 56 5.47 -4.63 11.09
N THR A 57 5.05 -4.12 12.25
CA THR A 57 3.71 -3.57 12.44
C THR A 57 3.47 -2.37 11.53
N GLN A 58 4.45 -1.47 11.41
CA GLN A 58 4.35 -0.31 10.53
C GLN A 58 4.29 -0.72 9.05
N ILE A 59 5.16 -1.64 8.62
CA ILE A 59 5.19 -2.16 7.24
C ILE A 59 3.86 -2.81 6.88
N VAL A 60 3.32 -3.68 7.75
CA VAL A 60 2.02 -4.33 7.53
C VAL A 60 0.90 -3.31 7.45
N THR A 61 0.90 -2.30 8.33
CA THR A 61 -0.13 -1.25 8.31
C THR A 61 -0.11 -0.44 7.02
N SER A 62 1.08 -0.02 6.58
CA SER A 62 1.23 0.70 5.31
C SER A 62 0.93 -0.18 4.09
N GLY A 63 1.35 -1.45 4.12
CA GLY A 63 1.07 -2.43 3.07
C GLY A 63 -0.42 -2.76 2.96
N ALA A 64 -1.15 -2.83 4.08
CA ALA A 64 -2.59 -3.02 4.09
C ALA A 64 -3.33 -1.89 3.37
N MET A 65 -2.88 -0.64 3.51
CA MET A 65 -3.46 0.50 2.80
C MET A 65 -3.24 0.40 1.28
N ALA A 66 -2.04 -0.01 0.85
CA ALA A 66 -1.76 -0.28 -0.56
C ALA A 66 -2.63 -1.43 -1.11
N LEU A 67 -2.83 -2.49 -0.32
CA LEU A 67 -3.70 -3.60 -0.68
C LEU A 67 -5.16 -3.15 -0.84
N ILE A 68 -5.70 -2.37 0.10
CA ILE A 68 -7.06 -1.82 0.01
C ILE A 68 -7.20 -0.98 -1.27
N THR A 69 -6.22 -0.13 -1.57
CA THR A 69 -6.18 0.66 -2.81
C THR A 69 -6.28 -0.22 -4.05
N VAL A 70 -5.49 -1.30 -4.11
CA VAL A 70 -5.52 -2.31 -5.17
C VAL A 70 -6.90 -2.95 -5.29
N LEU A 71 -7.50 -3.37 -4.16
CA LEU A 71 -8.82 -4.01 -4.17
C LEU A 71 -9.91 -3.10 -4.74
N PHE A 72 -9.91 -1.81 -4.38
CA PHE A 72 -10.86 -0.83 -4.93
C PHE A 72 -10.62 -0.59 -6.43
N ALA A 73 -9.38 -0.55 -6.88
CA ALA A 73 -9.04 -0.42 -8.29
C ALA A 73 -9.48 -1.64 -9.11
N VAL A 74 -9.26 -2.86 -8.59
CA VAL A 74 -9.74 -4.10 -9.19
C VAL A 74 -11.26 -4.10 -9.27
N LEU A 75 -11.95 -3.74 -8.18
CA LEU A 75 -13.41 -3.69 -8.14
C LEU A 75 -13.97 -2.70 -9.17
N ALA A 76 -13.33 -1.53 -9.34
CA ALA A 76 -13.70 -0.58 -10.37
C ALA A 76 -13.62 -1.20 -11.78
N LEU A 77 -12.54 -1.92 -12.08
CA LEU A 77 -12.34 -2.59 -13.38
C LEU A 77 -13.30 -3.77 -13.59
N VAL A 78 -13.60 -4.55 -12.55
CA VAL A 78 -14.57 -5.65 -12.60
C VAL A 78 -15.97 -5.14 -12.90
N LEU A 79 -16.34 -3.98 -12.37
CA LEU A 79 -17.63 -3.33 -12.63
C LEU A 79 -17.67 -2.60 -13.99
N ALA A 80 -16.54 -2.46 -14.68
CA ALA A 80 -16.47 -1.71 -15.93
C ALA A 80 -17.22 -2.43 -17.06
N GLY A 81 -18.20 -1.75 -17.65
CA GLY A 81 -19.01 -2.25 -18.76
C GLY A 81 -18.85 -1.42 -20.04
N PRO A 82 -19.62 -1.75 -21.11
CA PRO A 82 -19.57 -1.04 -22.39
C PRO A 82 -19.99 0.44 -22.31
N GLY A 83 -20.70 0.84 -21.25
CA GLY A 83 -21.12 2.23 -20.99
C GLY A 83 -20.20 3.00 -20.04
N THR A 84 -19.14 2.37 -19.51
CA THR A 84 -18.21 3.02 -18.59
C THR A 84 -17.35 4.04 -19.34
N ARG A 85 -17.20 5.23 -18.76
CA ARG A 85 -16.37 6.29 -19.35
C ARG A 85 -14.90 5.88 -19.37
N ASP A 86 -14.23 6.15 -20.48
CA ASP A 86 -12.83 5.75 -20.67
C ASP A 86 -11.90 6.27 -19.58
N TRP A 87 -12.05 7.55 -19.15
CA TRP A 87 -11.22 8.13 -18.09
C TRP A 87 -11.22 7.28 -16.83
N SER A 88 -12.37 6.70 -16.45
CA SER A 88 -12.47 5.88 -15.24
C SER A 88 -11.72 4.56 -15.38
N ARG A 89 -11.74 3.96 -16.57
CA ARG A 89 -10.99 2.72 -16.86
C ARG A 89 -9.49 2.99 -16.80
N TRP A 90 -9.03 4.09 -17.40
CA TRP A 90 -7.62 4.51 -17.35
C TRP A 90 -7.17 4.83 -15.93
N THR A 91 -7.95 5.60 -15.17
CA THR A 91 -7.65 5.93 -13.78
C THR A 91 -7.59 4.69 -12.90
N ALA A 92 -8.56 3.78 -12.99
CA ALA A 92 -8.55 2.53 -12.23
C ALA A 92 -7.34 1.66 -12.60
N THR A 93 -6.98 1.56 -13.88
CA THR A 93 -5.82 0.80 -14.34
C THR A 93 -4.51 1.39 -13.82
N ALA A 94 -4.32 2.71 -13.94
CA ALA A 94 -3.13 3.39 -13.43
C ALA A 94 -3.02 3.24 -11.91
N THR A 95 -4.15 3.37 -11.21
CA THR A 95 -4.20 3.19 -9.76
C THR A 95 -3.85 1.77 -9.36
N LEU A 96 -4.38 0.77 -10.09
CA LEU A 96 -4.08 -0.64 -9.86
C LEU A 96 -2.59 -0.92 -10.00
N ILE A 97 -1.99 -0.51 -11.13
CA ILE A 97 -0.56 -0.72 -11.39
C ILE A 97 0.28 -0.08 -10.28
N THR A 98 0.00 1.17 -9.95
CA THR A 98 0.76 1.90 -8.93
C THR A 98 0.57 1.29 -7.54
N GLY A 99 -0.65 0.92 -7.17
CA GLY A 99 -0.94 0.23 -5.91
C GLY A 99 -0.22 -1.11 -5.80
N LEU A 100 -0.15 -1.88 -6.89
CA LEU A 100 0.61 -3.13 -6.95
C LEU A 100 2.11 -2.90 -6.78
N LEU A 101 2.67 -1.81 -7.33
CA LEU A 101 4.06 -1.44 -7.09
C LEU A 101 4.31 -1.13 -5.61
N PHE A 102 3.44 -0.33 -4.97
CA PHE A 102 3.55 -0.07 -3.53
C PHE A 102 3.42 -1.34 -2.69
N LEU A 103 2.52 -2.25 -3.07
CA LEU A 103 2.36 -3.53 -2.41
C LEU A 103 3.61 -4.40 -2.56
N ALA A 104 4.22 -4.42 -3.75
CA ALA A 104 5.47 -5.13 -4.00
C ALA A 104 6.62 -4.56 -3.16
N VAL A 105 6.72 -3.23 -3.02
CA VAL A 105 7.68 -2.61 -2.10
C VAL A 105 7.38 -3.02 -0.66
N ALA A 106 6.11 -3.06 -0.22
CA ALA A 106 5.74 -3.48 1.13
C ALA A 106 6.24 -4.90 1.45
N VAL A 107 6.01 -5.82 0.51
CA VAL A 107 6.47 -7.21 0.60
C VAL A 107 7.98 -7.28 0.61
N ALA A 108 8.66 -6.55 -0.28
CA ALA A 108 10.12 -6.49 -0.31
C ALA A 108 10.68 -5.98 1.03
N THR A 109 10.16 -4.86 1.54
CA THR A 109 10.55 -4.30 2.83
C THR A 109 10.36 -5.32 3.95
N TYR A 110 9.21 -6.00 3.99
CA TYR A 110 8.89 -6.98 5.03
C TYR A 110 9.87 -8.16 5.03
N VAL A 111 10.19 -8.71 3.86
CA VAL A 111 11.12 -9.84 3.73
C VAL A 111 12.57 -9.44 4.04
N MET A 112 12.92 -8.18 3.84
CA MET A 112 14.24 -7.64 4.15
C MET A 112 14.44 -7.29 5.63
N VAL A 113 13.40 -7.33 6.46
CA VAL A 113 13.54 -7.00 7.90
C VAL A 113 14.48 -8.01 8.57
N PRO A 114 15.55 -7.55 9.25
CA PRO A 114 16.52 -8.44 9.88
C PRO A 114 15.91 -9.20 11.06
N VAL A 115 16.52 -10.35 11.38
CA VAL A 115 16.13 -11.14 12.55
C VAL A 115 16.49 -10.39 13.84
N GLY A 116 15.50 -10.22 14.71
CA GLY A 116 15.69 -9.51 15.97
C GLY A 116 16.51 -10.32 16.97
N VAL A 117 17.52 -9.69 17.58
CA VAL A 117 18.26 -10.29 18.69
C VAL A 117 17.66 -9.84 20.02
N GLN A 118 17.63 -10.74 21.02
CA GLN A 118 17.32 -10.35 22.39
C GLN A 118 18.51 -9.57 22.94
N GLN A 119 18.32 -8.27 23.18
CA GLN A 119 19.34 -7.47 23.86
C GLN A 119 19.33 -7.83 25.35
N PRO A 120 20.50 -8.12 25.94
CA PRO A 120 20.61 -8.34 27.38
C PRO A 120 20.07 -7.12 28.14
N PRO A 121 19.37 -7.31 29.28
CA PRO A 121 18.92 -6.18 30.09
C PRO A 121 20.12 -5.33 30.49
N MET A 122 20.06 -4.04 30.18
CA MET A 122 21.08 -3.08 30.55
C MET A 122 21.14 -3.03 32.09
N LEU A 123 22.17 -3.62 32.69
CA LEU A 123 22.37 -3.51 34.14
C LEU A 123 22.64 -2.03 34.46
N PRO A 124 21.92 -1.43 35.43
CA PRO A 124 22.24 -0.09 35.88
C PRO A 124 23.68 -0.08 36.39
N THR A 125 24.57 0.64 35.72
CA THR A 125 25.85 1.02 36.32
C THR A 125 25.51 2.03 37.42
N GLY A 126 25.54 1.55 38.66
CA GLY A 126 25.37 2.39 39.86
C GLY A 126 26.48 3.42 40.03
#